data_AF-A0A1V9EWF1-F1
#
_entry.id   AF-A0A1V9EWF1-F1
#
_cell.length_a   1.000
_cell.length_b   1.000
_cell.length_c   1.000
_cell.angle_alpha   90.00
_cell.angle_beta   90.00
_cell.angle_gamma   90.00
#
_symmetry.space_group_name_H-M   'P 1'
#
loop_
_entity.id
_entity.type
_entity.pdbx_description
1 polymer ?
#
loop_
_entity_poly.entity_id
_entity_poly.type
_entity_poly.pdbx_seq_one_letter_code
_entity_poly.pdbx_strand_id
1 'polypeptide(L)'
;MRPLRKFTTNNPFMKKILFGLSLFVAASSFAQDKYSPVVKQGTRLNFSAMVNGQTFPCVFSLDSLTAGYVKVGWTVEGFGSGGWVMKSKSLESGNRGFWNQPSPGTVEDMADDQVVVLISKAQWEMLQKDKKINFDQQVYTVKTPTEQQQLKISGKTVDAYYLESANGSTHIWILNNAATPLLLKIEGNTLGADLTLNSVE
;
A
#
# COMPACT_ATOMS: atom_id res chain seq x y z
N MET A 1 -35.10 -9.05 -82.25
CA MET A 1 -35.11 -8.97 -80.76
C MET A 1 -34.35 -10.17 -80.21
N ARG A 2 -33.16 -9.96 -79.62
CA ARG A 2 -32.33 -11.02 -79.00
C ARG A 2 -32.59 -11.08 -77.49
N PRO A 3 -32.56 -12.26 -76.84
CA PRO A 3 -32.81 -12.36 -75.40
C PRO A 3 -31.55 -12.02 -74.58
N LEU A 4 -31.74 -11.33 -73.45
CA LEU A 4 -30.70 -11.09 -72.45
C LEU A 4 -30.42 -12.38 -71.65
N ARG A 5 -29.16 -12.83 -71.66
CA ARG A 5 -28.65 -13.85 -70.72
C ARG A 5 -28.46 -13.23 -69.33
N LYS A 6 -29.04 -13.87 -68.31
CA LYS A 6 -28.69 -13.66 -66.90
C LYS A 6 -27.31 -14.27 -66.63
N PHE A 7 -26.40 -13.47 -66.07
CA PHE A 7 -25.18 -13.97 -65.45
C PHE A 7 -25.44 -14.21 -63.96
N THR A 8 -25.47 -15.48 -63.56
CA THR A 8 -25.34 -15.90 -62.16
C THR A 8 -23.90 -16.34 -61.91
N THR A 9 -23.15 -15.54 -61.17
CA THR A 9 -21.84 -15.92 -60.64
C THR A 9 -22.00 -16.48 -59.22
N ASN A 10 -22.22 -17.79 -59.13
CA ASN A 10 -22.00 -18.54 -57.89
C ASN A 10 -20.48 -18.75 -57.74
N ASN A 11 -19.82 -17.92 -56.94
CA ASN A 11 -18.42 -18.14 -56.58
C ASN A 11 -18.31 -18.58 -55.10
N PRO A 12 -18.03 -19.86 -54.81
CA PRO A 12 -18.03 -20.40 -53.44
C PRO A 12 -16.79 -19.99 -52.63
N PHE A 13 -15.86 -19.22 -53.20
CA PHE A 13 -14.57 -18.90 -52.59
C PHE A 13 -14.59 -17.70 -51.62
N MET A 14 -15.66 -16.88 -51.61
CA MET A 14 -15.76 -15.69 -50.74
C MET A 14 -16.47 -15.93 -49.41
N LYS A 15 -16.79 -17.18 -49.04
CA LYS A 15 -17.51 -17.49 -47.79
C LYS A 15 -16.62 -18.01 -46.64
N LYS A 16 -15.36 -18.33 -46.91
CA LYS A 16 -14.43 -18.90 -45.91
C LYS A 16 -13.41 -17.91 -45.34
N ILE A 17 -13.36 -16.68 -45.86
CA ILE A 17 -12.41 -15.65 -45.40
C ILE A 17 -13.03 -14.71 -44.36
N LEU A 18 -14.33 -14.83 -44.07
CA LEU A 18 -15.02 -13.98 -43.08
C LEU A 18 -15.14 -14.59 -41.68
N PHE A 19 -14.45 -15.71 -41.40
CA PHE A 19 -14.52 -16.42 -40.11
C PHE A 19 -13.17 -16.50 -39.37
N GLY A 20 -12.15 -15.74 -39.83
CA GLY A 20 -10.79 -15.78 -39.28
C GLY A 20 -10.33 -14.51 -38.55
N LEU A 21 -11.20 -13.50 -38.39
CA LEU A 21 -10.78 -12.17 -37.89
C LEU A 21 -11.58 -11.67 -36.67
N SER A 22 -12.18 -12.58 -35.88
CA SER A 22 -12.98 -12.24 -34.69
C SER A 22 -12.45 -12.83 -33.38
N LEU A 23 -11.23 -13.40 -33.36
CA LEU A 23 -10.67 -14.11 -32.19
C LEU A 23 -9.51 -13.38 -31.47
N PHE A 24 -9.19 -12.13 -31.83
CA PHE A 24 -8.04 -11.41 -31.27
C PHE A 24 -8.37 -10.26 -30.30
N VAL A 25 -9.61 -10.12 -29.82
CA VAL A 25 -10.01 -8.96 -28.98
C VAL A 25 -10.02 -9.26 -27.46
N ALA A 26 -9.82 -10.49 -27.01
CA ALA A 26 -10.02 -10.85 -25.59
C ALA A 26 -8.73 -11.12 -24.78
N ALA A 27 -7.60 -10.48 -25.11
CA ALA A 27 -6.36 -10.65 -24.33
C ALA A 27 -5.63 -9.35 -23.99
N SER A 28 -6.30 -8.20 -24.03
CA SER A 28 -5.83 -7.04 -23.29
C SER A 28 -6.12 -7.26 -21.81
N SER A 29 -5.30 -8.10 -21.16
CA SER A 29 -5.03 -7.96 -19.73
C SER A 29 -4.58 -6.53 -19.54
N PHE A 30 -5.49 -5.65 -19.13
CA PHE A 30 -5.10 -4.36 -18.59
C PHE A 30 -4.27 -4.68 -17.35
N ALA A 31 -2.94 -4.73 -17.51
CA ALA A 31 -2.04 -4.49 -16.41
C ALA A 31 -2.34 -3.06 -15.98
N GLN A 32 -3.35 -2.89 -15.12
CA GLN A 32 -3.64 -1.61 -14.55
C GLN A 32 -2.42 -1.25 -13.71
N ASP A 33 -1.70 -0.22 -14.12
CA ASP A 33 -0.56 0.28 -13.37
C ASP A 33 -0.99 0.47 -11.92
N LYS A 34 -0.28 -0.18 -11.00
CA LYS A 34 -0.58 -0.07 -9.58
C LYS A 34 -0.42 1.39 -9.15
N TYR A 35 -1.33 1.84 -8.30
CA TYR A 35 -1.31 3.19 -7.78
C TYR A 35 -0.19 3.34 -6.73
N SER A 36 0.72 4.28 -6.94
CA SER A 36 1.74 4.64 -5.93
C SER A 36 1.47 6.07 -5.45
N PRO A 37 0.98 6.27 -4.21
CA PRO A 37 0.75 7.62 -3.68
C PRO A 37 2.05 8.43 -3.60
N VAL A 38 1.96 9.71 -3.94
CA VAL A 38 3.08 10.65 -3.77
C VAL A 38 3.12 11.06 -2.30
N VAL A 39 4.22 10.71 -1.63
CA VAL A 39 4.46 11.04 -0.23
C VAL A 39 5.60 12.05 -0.14
N LYS A 40 5.32 13.21 0.47
CA LYS A 40 6.28 14.31 0.64
C LYS A 40 6.00 15.03 1.96
N GLN A 41 6.85 15.99 2.32
CA GLN A 41 6.56 16.86 3.45
C GLN A 41 5.20 17.56 3.25
N GLY A 42 4.39 17.58 4.30
CA GLY A 42 3.03 18.11 4.31
C GLY A 42 1.96 17.12 3.85
N THR A 43 2.31 15.94 3.34
CA THR A 43 1.34 14.90 3.00
C THR A 43 0.51 14.52 4.22
N ARG A 44 -0.81 14.44 4.05
CA ARG A 44 -1.76 13.95 5.04
C ARG A 44 -2.21 12.54 4.66
N LEU A 45 -2.18 11.66 5.64
CA LEU A 45 -2.50 10.24 5.53
C LEU A 45 -3.73 9.99 6.38
N ASN A 46 -4.87 9.72 5.75
CA ASN A 46 -6.11 9.45 6.45
C ASN A 46 -6.20 7.95 6.73
N PHE A 47 -5.98 7.58 7.98
CA PHE A 47 -6.06 6.21 8.47
C PHE A 47 -7.38 5.92 9.19
N SER A 48 -7.75 4.66 9.22
CA SER A 48 -8.65 4.07 10.20
C SER A 48 -7.81 3.28 11.20
N ALA A 49 -8.00 3.54 12.50
CA ALA A 49 -7.43 2.74 13.58
C ALA A 49 -8.51 1.88 14.22
N MET A 50 -8.36 0.56 14.19
CA MET A 50 -9.24 -0.38 14.88
C MET A 50 -8.65 -0.73 16.25
N VAL A 51 -9.37 -0.38 17.31
CA VAL A 51 -8.99 -0.65 18.70
C VAL A 51 -10.17 -1.33 19.38
N ASN A 52 -9.95 -2.53 19.92
CA ASN A 52 -10.97 -3.30 20.65
C ASN A 52 -12.31 -3.45 19.89
N GLY A 53 -12.25 -3.62 18.56
CA GLY A 53 -13.43 -3.79 17.70
C GLY A 53 -14.14 -2.48 17.31
N GLN A 54 -13.63 -1.31 17.73
CA GLN A 54 -14.12 0.00 17.31
C GLN A 54 -13.13 0.67 16.36
N THR A 55 -13.64 1.27 15.28
CA THR A 55 -12.84 2.04 14.32
C THR A 55 -12.87 3.54 14.64
N PHE A 56 -11.70 4.15 14.66
CA PHE A 56 -11.50 5.58 14.82
C PHE A 56 -10.82 6.17 13.58
N PRO A 57 -11.33 7.28 13.00
CA PRO A 57 -10.62 7.99 11.97
C PRO A 57 -9.41 8.73 12.58
N CYS A 58 -8.25 8.57 11.97
CA CYS A 58 -7.00 9.20 12.38
C CYS A 58 -6.36 9.88 11.18
N VAL A 59 -5.75 11.04 11.38
CA VAL A 59 -4.95 11.70 10.36
C VAL A 59 -3.51 11.75 10.84
N PHE A 60 -2.58 11.24 10.04
CA PHE A 60 -1.15 11.40 10.24
C PHE A 60 -0.57 12.33 9.18
N SER A 61 0.17 13.35 9.58
CA SER A 61 0.81 14.32 8.67
C SER A 61 2.32 14.20 8.73
N LEU A 62 2.98 14.20 7.57
CA LEU A 62 4.44 14.27 7.50
C LEU A 62 4.89 15.73 7.63
N ASP A 63 4.80 16.28 8.84
CA ASP A 63 5.16 17.68 9.15
C ASP A 63 6.59 18.02 8.73
N SER A 64 7.51 17.07 8.87
CA SER A 64 8.89 17.17 8.43
C SER A 64 9.36 15.83 7.86
N LEU A 65 10.04 15.87 6.72
CA LEU A 65 10.55 14.69 6.02
C LEU A 65 11.98 14.97 5.54
N THR A 66 12.96 14.79 6.43
CA THR A 66 14.38 15.09 6.15
C THR A 66 15.26 13.88 6.46
N ALA A 67 16.53 13.93 6.06
CA ALA A 67 17.49 12.89 6.40
C ALA A 67 17.84 12.84 7.90
N GLY A 68 17.76 13.97 8.61
CA GLY A 68 18.12 14.06 10.03
C GLY A 68 17.00 13.65 10.97
N TYR A 69 15.75 13.90 10.59
CA TYR A 69 14.58 13.48 11.34
C TYR A 69 13.32 13.52 10.47
N VAL A 70 12.32 12.77 10.93
CA VAL A 70 10.94 12.84 10.43
C VAL A 70 10.05 13.22 11.60
N LYS A 71 9.16 14.18 11.38
CA LYS A 71 8.10 14.52 12.33
C LYS A 71 6.76 14.08 11.74
N VAL A 72 6.05 13.24 12.48
CA VAL A 72 4.70 12.81 12.16
C VAL A 72 3.74 13.53 13.10
N GLY A 73 2.96 14.48 12.59
CA GLY A 73 1.83 15.03 13.29
C GLY A 73 0.68 14.02 13.31
N TRP A 74 -0.15 14.04 14.35
CA TRP A 74 -1.34 13.19 14.41
C TRP A 74 -2.55 13.97 14.91
N THR A 75 -3.74 13.57 14.46
CA THR A 75 -5.02 14.08 14.92
C THR A 75 -6.04 12.97 14.93
N VAL A 76 -6.80 12.87 16.02
CA VAL A 76 -7.94 11.96 16.16
C VAL A 76 -9.11 12.78 16.68
N GLU A 77 -10.19 12.84 15.91
CA GLU A 77 -11.36 13.63 16.24
C GLU A 77 -11.96 13.20 17.59
N GLY A 78 -12.28 14.17 18.45
CA GLY A 78 -12.80 13.91 19.80
C GLY A 78 -11.76 13.43 20.82
N PHE A 79 -10.53 13.08 20.41
CA PHE A 79 -9.45 12.68 21.32
C PHE A 79 -8.37 13.76 21.45
N GLY A 80 -7.88 14.29 20.33
CA GLY A 80 -6.88 15.36 20.33
C GLY A 80 -5.88 15.27 19.18
N SER A 81 -4.77 15.99 19.34
CA SER A 81 -3.67 16.05 18.37
C SER A 81 -2.32 16.16 19.06
N GLY A 82 -1.26 15.79 18.36
CA GLY A 82 0.13 15.88 18.85
C GLY A 82 1.13 15.56 17.74
N GLY A 83 2.32 15.12 18.12
CA GLY A 83 3.29 14.63 17.14
C GLY A 83 4.30 13.65 17.70
N TRP A 84 4.98 12.97 16.80
CA TRP A 84 6.10 12.08 17.08
C TRP A 84 7.30 12.47 16.25
N VAL A 85 8.49 12.45 16.84
CA VAL A 85 9.75 12.78 16.17
C VAL A 85 10.63 11.54 16.13
N MET A 86 10.87 11.04 14.93
CA MET A 86 11.84 9.98 14.66
C MET A 86 13.17 10.61 14.26
N LYS A 87 14.21 10.43 15.08
CA LYS A 87 15.57 10.90 14.79
C LYS A 87 16.32 9.91 13.89
N SER A 88 17.49 10.30 13.39
CA SER A 88 18.29 9.49 12.46
C SER A 88 18.42 8.01 12.85
N LYS A 89 18.66 7.69 14.14
CA LYS A 89 18.87 6.30 14.54
C LYS A 89 17.63 5.40 14.36
N SER A 90 16.46 5.96 14.67
CA SER A 90 15.15 5.35 14.40
C SER A 90 14.94 5.13 12.91
N LEU A 91 15.23 6.13 12.08
CA LEU A 91 15.07 6.05 10.62
C LEU A 91 16.08 5.11 9.95
N GLU A 92 17.28 4.97 10.52
CA GLU A 92 18.33 4.10 9.99
C GLU A 92 18.10 2.65 10.35
N SER A 93 17.75 2.38 11.61
CA SER A 93 17.83 1.03 12.20
C SER A 93 16.64 0.62 13.05
N GLY A 94 15.64 1.48 13.23
CA GLY A 94 14.43 1.17 13.99
C GLY A 94 13.74 -0.09 13.47
N ASN A 95 13.29 -0.93 14.40
CA ASN A 95 12.72 -2.24 14.10
C ASN A 95 11.47 -2.53 14.92
N ARG A 96 10.90 -1.51 15.58
CA ARG A 96 9.66 -1.62 16.35
C ARG A 96 8.70 -0.51 15.97
N GLY A 97 7.41 -0.80 15.98
CA GLY A 97 6.39 0.23 15.91
C GLY A 97 6.23 0.94 17.25
N PHE A 98 5.84 2.21 17.20
CA PHE A 98 5.25 2.87 18.35
C PHE A 98 3.74 2.60 18.37
N TRP A 99 3.29 1.84 19.37
CA TRP A 99 1.91 1.37 19.48
C TRP A 99 1.17 1.89 20.71
N ASN A 100 1.86 2.67 21.56
CA ASN A 100 1.25 3.25 22.74
C ASN A 100 0.20 4.28 22.33
N GLN A 101 -0.81 4.44 23.18
CA GLN A 101 -1.75 5.54 23.04
C GLN A 101 -0.98 6.87 23.12
N PRO A 102 -1.12 7.76 22.12
CA PRO A 102 -0.38 9.01 22.14
C PRO A 102 -0.95 10.00 23.16
N SER A 103 -0.10 10.91 23.63
CA SER A 103 -0.49 11.94 24.60
C SER A 103 -0.97 13.21 23.88
N PRO A 104 -2.24 13.62 23.99
CA PRO A 104 -2.72 14.86 23.38
C PRO A 104 -1.93 16.09 23.84
N GLY A 105 -1.64 16.98 22.91
CA GLY A 105 -0.96 18.26 23.17
C GLY A 105 0.56 18.17 23.30
N THR A 106 1.17 16.99 23.11
CA THR A 106 2.63 16.82 23.20
C THR A 106 3.26 16.48 21.85
N VAL A 107 4.56 16.70 21.77
CA VAL A 107 5.42 16.14 20.72
C VAL A 107 6.42 15.22 21.40
N GLU A 108 6.35 13.92 21.08
CA GLU A 108 7.15 12.88 21.72
C GLU A 108 8.34 12.49 20.83
N ASP A 109 9.54 12.44 21.43
CA ASP A 109 10.72 11.87 20.76
C ASP A 109 10.63 10.35 20.82
N MET A 110 10.72 9.70 19.65
CA MET A 110 10.74 8.24 19.56
C MET A 110 12.09 7.68 20.01
N ALA A 111 12.04 6.52 20.65
CA ALA A 111 13.24 5.76 20.96
C ALA A 111 13.99 5.35 19.67
N ASP A 112 15.30 5.14 19.79
CA ASP A 112 16.18 4.80 18.67
C ASP A 112 15.77 3.53 17.91
N ASP A 113 15.04 2.63 18.54
CA ASP A 113 14.53 1.38 17.96
C ASP A 113 13.09 1.50 17.43
N GLN A 114 12.42 2.63 17.64
CA GLN A 114 10.99 2.82 17.33
C GLN A 114 10.75 3.71 16.11
N VAL A 115 9.81 3.31 15.27
CA VAL A 115 9.31 4.07 14.12
C VAL A 115 7.79 4.25 14.20
N VAL A 116 7.28 5.29 13.55
CA VAL A 116 5.85 5.58 13.40
C VAL A 116 5.52 5.63 11.92
N VAL A 117 4.59 4.79 11.49
CA VAL A 117 4.04 4.68 10.12
C VAL A 117 5.05 4.53 8.98
N LEU A 118 6.35 4.49 9.26
CA LEU A 118 7.45 4.20 8.34
C LEU A 118 8.15 2.91 8.79
N ILE A 119 8.89 2.29 7.89
CA ILE A 119 9.95 1.35 8.28
C ILE A 119 11.33 1.98 8.08
N SER A 120 12.31 1.55 8.86
CA SER A 120 13.67 2.08 8.76
C SER A 120 14.37 1.64 7.48
N LYS A 121 15.47 2.32 7.15
CA LYS A 121 16.34 1.98 6.01
C LYS A 121 16.85 0.55 6.09
N ALA A 122 17.29 0.08 7.26
CA ALA A 122 17.76 -1.29 7.45
C ALA A 122 16.66 -2.33 7.17
N GLN A 123 15.42 -2.07 7.62
CA GLN A 123 14.29 -2.96 7.32
C GLN A 123 13.94 -2.94 5.83
N TRP A 124 14.01 -1.77 5.17
CA TRP A 124 13.79 -1.66 3.73
C TRP A 124 14.85 -2.44 2.93
N GLU A 125 16.12 -2.31 3.29
CA GLU A 125 17.20 -3.07 2.67
C GLU A 125 17.01 -4.59 2.84
N MET A 126 16.60 -5.04 4.02
CA MET A 126 16.25 -6.44 4.27
C MET A 126 15.06 -6.91 3.43
N LEU A 127 14.02 -6.07 3.30
CA LEU A 127 12.86 -6.35 2.47
C LEU A 127 13.25 -6.53 1.00
N GLN A 128 14.13 -5.67 0.49
CA GLN A 128 14.58 -5.74 -0.90
C GLN A 128 15.43 -6.99 -1.16
N LYS A 129 16.39 -7.27 -0.28
CA LYS A 129 17.38 -8.34 -0.44
C LYS A 129 16.82 -9.72 -0.11
N ASP A 130 16.21 -9.85 1.06
CA ASP A 130 15.85 -11.14 1.66
C ASP A 130 14.34 -11.43 1.56
N LYS A 131 13.56 -10.50 1.01
CA LYS A 131 12.08 -10.59 0.93
C LYS A 131 11.44 -10.84 2.30
N LYS A 132 12.01 -10.23 3.33
CA LYS A 132 11.53 -10.30 4.71
C LYS A 132 11.94 -9.05 5.51
N ILE A 133 11.32 -8.85 6.66
CA ILE A 133 11.73 -7.87 7.67
C ILE A 133 11.69 -8.50 9.06
N ASN A 134 12.43 -7.91 10.00
CA ASN A 134 12.34 -8.23 11.43
C ASN A 134 11.75 -7.01 12.14
N PHE A 135 10.46 -7.08 12.45
CA PHE A 135 9.71 -5.96 13.00
C PHE A 135 8.93 -6.40 14.23
N ASP A 136 8.96 -5.64 15.31
CA ASP A 136 8.28 -5.97 16.57
C ASP A 136 8.57 -7.38 17.09
N GLN A 137 9.86 -7.77 17.01
CA GLN A 137 10.35 -9.10 17.41
C GLN A 137 9.75 -10.27 16.62
N GLN A 138 9.09 -9.99 15.51
CA GLN A 138 8.52 -10.98 14.59
C GLN A 138 9.22 -10.91 13.23
N VAL A 139 9.31 -12.07 12.58
CA VAL A 139 9.76 -12.15 11.19
C VAL A 139 8.53 -12.10 10.29
N TYR A 140 8.54 -11.16 9.35
CA TYR A 140 7.53 -11.05 8.30
C TYR A 140 8.15 -11.37 6.96
N THR A 141 7.48 -12.18 6.15
CA THR A 141 7.95 -12.57 4.82
C THR A 141 7.02 -12.05 3.74
N VAL A 142 7.57 -11.62 2.60
CA VAL A 142 6.78 -11.16 1.46
C VAL A 142 5.98 -12.34 0.89
N LYS A 143 4.70 -12.12 0.65
CA LYS A 143 3.79 -13.06 0.00
C LYS A 143 3.13 -12.42 -1.21
N THR A 144 2.61 -13.24 -2.10
CA THR A 144 1.71 -12.78 -3.16
C THR A 144 0.32 -12.60 -2.56
N PRO A 145 -0.24 -11.37 -2.53
CA PRO A 145 -1.57 -11.16 -1.97
C PRO A 145 -2.65 -11.77 -2.86
N THR A 146 -3.68 -12.36 -2.26
CA THR A 146 -4.95 -12.63 -2.94
C THR A 146 -5.64 -11.32 -3.33
N GLU A 147 -6.68 -11.38 -4.16
CA GLU A 147 -7.44 -10.18 -4.54
C GLU A 147 -8.01 -9.43 -3.33
N GLN A 148 -8.47 -10.15 -2.31
CA GLN A 148 -9.02 -9.58 -1.07
C GLN A 148 -7.93 -8.97 -0.18
N GLN A 149 -6.69 -9.44 -0.29
CA GLN A 149 -5.54 -8.91 0.43
C GLN A 149 -4.88 -7.73 -0.30
N GLN A 150 -5.32 -7.36 -1.49
CA GLN A 150 -4.81 -6.15 -2.14
C GLN A 150 -5.37 -4.90 -1.44
N LEU A 151 -4.49 -4.00 -1.03
CA LEU A 151 -4.91 -2.68 -0.58
C LEU A 151 -5.38 -1.86 -1.79
N LYS A 152 -6.59 -1.30 -1.71
CA LYS A 152 -7.15 -0.41 -2.73
C LYS A 152 -7.43 0.97 -2.13
N ILE A 153 -6.97 2.03 -2.79
CA ILE A 153 -7.29 3.42 -2.46
C ILE A 153 -8.04 4.01 -3.65
N SER A 154 -9.23 4.56 -3.41
CA SER A 154 -10.12 5.07 -4.47
C SER A 154 -10.34 4.06 -5.61
N GLY A 155 -10.49 2.78 -5.24
CA GLY A 155 -10.71 1.67 -6.18
C GLY A 155 -9.46 1.18 -6.95
N LYS A 156 -8.30 1.80 -6.77
CA LYS A 156 -7.04 1.39 -7.43
C LYS A 156 -6.18 0.56 -6.49
N THR A 157 -5.69 -0.58 -6.98
CA THR A 157 -4.71 -1.41 -6.24
C THR A 157 -3.42 -0.62 -6.02
N VAL A 158 -3.00 -0.51 -4.76
CA VAL A 158 -1.78 0.20 -4.36
C VAL A 158 -0.55 -0.65 -4.69
N ASP A 159 0.56 -0.01 -5.11
CA ASP A 159 1.84 -0.69 -5.24
C ASP A 159 2.50 -0.89 -3.86
N ALA A 160 2.16 -2.01 -3.25
CA ALA A 160 2.62 -2.38 -1.92
C ALA A 160 3.21 -3.79 -1.89
N TYR A 161 4.20 -3.98 -1.02
CA TYR A 161 4.56 -5.29 -0.52
C TYR A 161 3.51 -5.73 0.49
N TYR A 162 3.04 -6.97 0.33
CA TYR A 162 2.24 -7.66 1.34
C TYR A 162 3.16 -8.63 2.08
N LEU A 163 3.21 -8.49 3.40
CA LEU A 163 4.01 -9.31 4.29
C LEU A 163 3.14 -10.01 5.31
N GLU A 164 3.55 -11.21 5.69
CA GLU A 164 2.85 -12.08 6.62
C GLU A 164 3.82 -12.59 7.69
N SER A 165 3.37 -12.56 8.95
CA SER A 165 4.11 -13.12 10.08
C SER A 165 4.27 -14.64 9.94
N ALA A 166 5.26 -15.23 10.59
CA ALA A 166 5.55 -16.66 10.48
C ALA A 166 4.37 -17.58 10.87
N ASN A 167 3.50 -17.14 11.78
CA ASN A 167 2.29 -17.85 12.21
C ASN A 167 1.03 -17.48 11.41
N GLY A 168 1.13 -16.55 10.45
CA GLY A 168 0.01 -16.08 9.63
C GLY A 168 -1.02 -15.22 10.37
N SER A 169 -0.74 -14.77 11.60
CA SER A 169 -1.71 -14.00 12.40
C SER A 169 -1.69 -12.50 12.10
N THR A 170 -0.59 -11.98 11.58
CA THR A 170 -0.38 -10.54 11.42
C THR A 170 0.11 -10.25 10.01
N HIS A 171 -0.47 -9.22 9.41
CA HIS A 171 -0.24 -8.85 8.02
C HIS A 171 0.15 -7.38 7.93
N ILE A 172 1.15 -7.07 7.10
CA ILE A 172 1.65 -5.70 6.92
C ILE A 172 1.68 -5.38 5.43
N TRP A 173 1.22 -4.19 5.07
CA TRP A 173 1.38 -3.60 3.74
C TRP A 173 2.34 -2.43 3.80
N ILE A 174 3.39 -2.49 2.99
CA ILE A 174 4.42 -1.44 2.92
C ILE A 174 4.46 -0.89 1.51
N LEU A 175 4.40 0.43 1.38
CA LEU A 175 4.51 1.12 0.10
C LEU A 175 5.82 0.74 -0.59
N ASN A 176 5.73 0.39 -1.87
CA ASN A 176 6.92 0.12 -2.68
C ASN A 176 7.60 1.45 -3.10
N ASN A 177 8.21 2.13 -2.13
CA ASN A 177 8.90 3.39 -2.33
C ASN A 177 10.09 3.51 -1.37
N ALA A 178 11.30 3.42 -1.92
CA ALA A 178 12.54 3.45 -1.13
C ALA A 178 12.78 4.80 -0.42
N ALA A 179 12.25 5.90 -0.95
CA ALA A 179 12.40 7.21 -0.33
C ALA A 179 11.52 7.36 0.91
N THR A 180 10.34 6.71 0.90
CA THR A 180 9.35 6.78 1.97
C THR A 180 8.64 5.43 2.10
N PRO A 181 9.27 4.42 2.71
CA PRO A 181 8.70 3.09 2.85
C PRO A 181 7.62 3.10 3.95
N LEU A 182 6.46 3.61 3.57
CA LEU A 182 5.31 3.87 4.44
C LEU A 182 4.58 2.56 4.76
N LEU A 183 4.27 2.34 6.03
CA LEU A 183 3.29 1.36 6.48
C LEU A 183 1.90 1.86 6.07
N LEU A 184 1.29 1.15 5.14
CA LEU A 184 -0.02 1.48 4.58
C LEU A 184 -1.14 0.81 5.35
N LYS A 185 -0.89 -0.39 5.87
CA LYS A 185 -1.87 -1.19 6.59
C LYS A 185 -1.17 -2.19 7.50
N ILE A 186 -1.75 -2.44 8.67
CA ILE A 186 -1.43 -3.57 9.53
C ILE A 186 -2.73 -4.18 10.06
N GLU A 187 -2.84 -5.50 9.99
CA GLU A 187 -3.97 -6.28 10.50
C GLU A 187 -3.48 -7.37 11.45
N GLY A 188 -4.24 -7.65 12.50
CA GLY A 188 -3.86 -8.63 13.52
C GLY A 188 -2.69 -8.15 14.40
N ASN A 189 -2.56 -6.84 14.60
CA ASN A 189 -1.57 -6.24 15.48
C ASN A 189 -1.92 -6.53 16.94
N THR A 190 -1.05 -7.26 17.64
CA THR A 190 -1.25 -7.60 19.06
C THR A 190 -0.64 -6.57 20.01
N LEU A 191 0.15 -5.62 19.49
CA LEU A 191 0.83 -4.61 20.30
C LEU A 191 0.09 -3.28 20.35
N GLY A 192 -0.95 -3.10 19.52
CA GLY A 192 -1.72 -1.86 19.45
C GLY A 192 -2.86 -1.95 18.45
N ALA A 193 -3.19 -0.82 17.83
CA ALA A 193 -4.26 -0.75 16.84
C ALA A 193 -3.88 -1.44 15.53
N ASP A 194 -4.89 -2.02 14.87
CA ASP A 194 -4.80 -2.25 13.43
C ASP A 194 -4.98 -0.91 12.71
N LEU A 195 -4.19 -0.67 11.67
CA LEU A 195 -4.22 0.57 10.90
C LEU A 195 -4.54 0.25 9.45
N THR A 196 -5.37 1.06 8.81
CA THR A 196 -5.63 0.99 7.36
C THR A 196 -5.63 2.38 6.76
N LEU A 197 -4.74 2.64 5.79
CA LEU A 197 -4.73 3.88 5.02
C LEU A 197 -5.91 3.91 4.04
N ASN A 198 -6.74 4.93 4.15
CA ASN A 198 -7.94 5.11 3.33
C ASN A 198 -7.69 6.08 2.17
N SER A 199 -6.93 7.15 2.39
CA SER A 199 -6.60 8.15 1.38
C SER A 199 -5.31 8.92 1.70
N VAL A 200 -4.75 9.57 0.68
CA VAL A 200 -3.54 10.41 0.76
C VAL A 200 -3.86 11.76 0.13
N GLU A 201 -3.50 12.84 0.82
CA GLU A 201 -3.70 14.24 0.41
C GLU A 201 -2.39 15.04 0.42
#